data_AF-A0A9Q0GCT9-F1
#
_entry.id   AF-A0A9Q0GCT9-F1
#
_cell.length_a   1.000
_cell.length_b   1.000
_cell.length_c   1.000
_cell.angle_alpha   90.00
_cell.angle_beta   90.00
_cell.angle_gamma   90.00
#
_symmetry.space_group_name_H-M   'P 1'
#
loop_
_entity.id
_entity.type
_entity.pdbx_description
1 polymer ?
#
loop_
_entity_poly.entity_id
_entity_poly.type
_entity_poly.pdbx_seq_one_letter_code
_entity_poly.pdbx_strand_id
1 'polypeptide(L)'
;MPSLPRLCSPFLCSPIRFSSSSSSPSPSLTSFSKSARTQRSFPCVRAELDQDTFNESGWNKQGQVVAITVGIVSVAVGIGIPVFYETQIDNAAKRDNTQPCFPCNGSGAQRCRFCVGSGSVTVDLGGGEKEVSKCINCDGVGSLTCTTCQGSGIQPRYLDRREFKDDD
;
A
#
# COMPACT_ATOMS: atom_id res chain seq x y z
N MET A 1 -24.47 -14.93 48.85
CA MET A 1 -23.04 -14.56 48.66
C MET A 1 -22.44 -15.47 47.60
N PRO A 2 -21.51 -15.03 46.73
CA PRO A 2 -21.20 -13.69 46.24
C PRO A 2 -21.40 -13.59 44.70
N SER A 3 -21.58 -12.36 44.22
CA SER A 3 -21.51 -11.98 42.80
C SER A 3 -20.05 -11.84 42.37
N LEU A 4 -19.69 -12.36 41.17
CA LEU A 4 -18.38 -12.16 40.55
C LEU A 4 -18.50 -11.40 39.21
N PRO A 5 -17.43 -10.72 38.78
CA PRO A 5 -17.50 -9.45 38.07
C PRO A 5 -17.73 -9.61 36.57
N ARG A 6 -18.52 -8.70 35.99
CA ARG A 6 -18.61 -8.51 34.54
C ARG A 6 -17.35 -7.80 34.05
N LEU A 7 -16.43 -8.54 33.45
CA LEU A 7 -15.37 -7.97 32.63
C LEU A 7 -15.95 -7.76 31.22
N CYS A 8 -16.24 -6.49 30.90
CA CYS A 8 -16.67 -6.06 29.58
C CYS A 8 -15.42 -5.62 28.80
N SER A 9 -15.04 -6.34 27.75
CA SER A 9 -14.01 -5.90 26.79
C SER A 9 -14.71 -5.27 25.58
N PRO A 10 -14.42 -4.00 25.21
CA PRO A 10 -15.09 -3.33 24.10
C PRO A 10 -14.47 -3.62 22.73
N PHE A 11 -13.49 -4.52 22.66
CA PHE A 11 -12.84 -4.88 21.41
C PHE A 11 -12.83 -6.40 21.25
N LEU A 12 -13.29 -6.86 20.09
CA LEU A 12 -13.40 -8.26 19.60
C LEU A 12 -14.80 -8.87 19.69
N CYS A 13 -15.56 -8.75 18.59
CA CYS A 13 -16.13 -9.91 17.88
C CYS A 13 -16.91 -9.45 16.63
N SER A 14 -16.33 -9.64 15.46
CA SER A 14 -17.08 -9.95 14.24
C SER A 14 -16.65 -11.33 13.79
N PRO A 15 -17.58 -12.29 13.58
CA PRO A 15 -17.31 -13.43 12.74
C PRO A 15 -18.12 -13.32 11.44
N ILE A 16 -17.37 -13.11 10.35
CA ILE A 16 -17.82 -13.41 8.99
C ILE A 16 -17.85 -14.94 8.85
N ARG A 17 -18.97 -15.54 8.41
CA ARG A 17 -18.93 -16.81 7.67
C ARG A 17 -20.10 -16.97 6.68
N PHE A 18 -19.72 -17.60 5.57
CA PHE A 18 -20.37 -17.76 4.27
C PHE A 18 -21.52 -18.80 4.21
N SER A 19 -22.29 -18.65 3.13
CA SER A 19 -23.49 -19.33 2.59
C SER A 19 -23.56 -20.87 2.59
N SER A 20 -24.79 -21.44 2.53
CA SER A 20 -25.34 -22.16 1.33
C SER A 20 -26.64 -22.99 1.60
N SER A 21 -27.55 -22.99 0.60
CA SER A 21 -28.63 -23.98 0.26
C SER A 21 -29.84 -24.14 1.23
N SER A 22 -31.11 -24.34 0.82
CA SER A 22 -31.75 -24.76 -0.43
C SER A 22 -33.30 -24.64 -0.36
N SER A 23 -33.94 -24.49 -1.54
CA SER A 23 -35.28 -24.99 -1.99
C SER A 23 -36.62 -24.52 -1.36
N SER A 24 -37.40 -23.76 -2.17
CA SER A 24 -38.86 -23.81 -2.58
C SER A 24 -39.98 -24.29 -1.62
N PRO A 25 -41.30 -23.98 -1.80
CA PRO A 25 -42.01 -23.19 -2.85
C PRO A 25 -43.08 -22.17 -2.34
N SER A 26 -43.61 -21.35 -3.25
CA SER A 26 -44.83 -20.50 -3.15
C SER A 26 -46.13 -21.35 -3.07
N PRO A 27 -47.34 -20.86 -2.66
CA PRO A 27 -48.03 -19.71 -3.29
C PRO A 27 -49.03 -18.87 -2.43
N SER A 28 -49.51 -17.78 -3.06
CA SER A 28 -50.85 -17.14 -2.98
C SER A 28 -51.34 -16.38 -1.73
N LEU A 29 -51.49 -15.05 -1.91
CA LEU A 29 -52.73 -14.22 -1.81
C LEU A 29 -53.62 -14.47 -0.57
N THR A 30 -53.97 -13.53 0.32
CA THR A 30 -54.34 -12.12 0.18
C THR A 30 -54.30 -11.43 1.56
N SER A 31 -54.18 -10.10 1.56
CA SER A 31 -54.95 -9.15 2.38
C SER A 31 -54.10 -8.03 2.96
N PHE A 32 -54.71 -6.86 2.89
CA PHE A 32 -54.18 -5.52 3.03
C PHE A 32 -53.77 -5.22 4.47
N SER A 33 -52.61 -4.57 4.62
CA SER A 33 -52.37 -3.63 5.72
C SER A 33 -51.40 -2.57 5.24
N LYS A 34 -51.94 -1.36 5.06
CA LYS A 34 -51.23 -0.15 4.70
C LYS A 34 -50.06 0.07 5.66
N SER A 35 -48.85 0.18 5.12
CA SER A 35 -47.86 1.07 5.69
C SER A 35 -46.97 1.55 4.55
N ALA A 36 -47.32 2.72 4.04
CA ALA A 36 -46.50 3.46 3.10
C ALA A 36 -45.13 3.67 3.77
N ARG A 37 -44.14 2.87 3.34
CA ARG A 37 -42.75 3.07 3.73
C ARG A 37 -42.28 4.33 3.03
N THR A 38 -42.39 5.44 3.75
CA THR A 38 -41.78 6.72 3.46
C THR A 38 -40.34 6.45 3.01
N GLN A 39 -40.06 6.70 1.74
CA GLN A 39 -38.70 6.69 1.23
C GLN A 39 -37.93 7.70 2.09
N ARG A 40 -36.97 7.22 2.88
CA ARG A 40 -35.99 8.09 3.52
C ARG A 40 -35.14 8.68 2.40
N SER A 41 -35.61 9.82 1.90
CA SER A 41 -34.85 10.69 1.03
C SER A 41 -33.65 11.17 1.84
N PHE A 42 -32.46 10.67 1.51
CA PHE A 42 -31.24 11.27 2.00
C PHE A 42 -31.20 12.69 1.43
N PRO A 43 -30.88 13.72 2.23
CA PRO A 43 -30.67 15.04 1.66
C PRO A 43 -29.49 14.91 0.69
N CYS A 44 -29.78 15.04 -0.60
CA CYS A 44 -28.77 15.27 -1.60
C CYS A 44 -28.06 16.55 -1.17
N VAL A 45 -26.80 16.44 -0.74
CA VAL A 45 -25.96 17.62 -0.55
C VAL A 45 -25.68 18.13 -1.95
N ARG A 46 -26.64 18.90 -2.44
CA ARG A 46 -26.49 19.73 -3.62
C ARG A 46 -25.44 20.74 -3.21
N ALA A 47 -24.21 20.54 -3.64
CA ALA A 47 -23.26 21.63 -3.75
C ALA A 47 -23.80 22.54 -4.85
N GLU A 48 -24.86 23.27 -4.54
CA GLU A 48 -25.26 24.44 -5.30
C GLU A 48 -24.19 25.46 -4.99
N LEU A 49 -23.09 25.36 -5.74
CA LEU A 49 -22.18 26.47 -5.88
C LEU A 49 -22.99 27.52 -6.63
N ASP A 50 -23.68 28.35 -5.85
CA ASP A 50 -24.46 29.47 -6.32
C ASP A 50 -23.53 30.30 -7.21
N GLN A 51 -23.71 30.12 -8.52
CA GLN A 51 -22.98 30.85 -9.54
C GLN A 51 -23.52 32.28 -9.67
N ASP A 52 -24.34 32.71 -8.69
CA ASP A 52 -25.06 33.97 -8.69
C ASP A 52 -24.64 34.91 -7.53
N THR A 53 -23.85 34.43 -6.57
CA THR A 53 -23.31 35.31 -5.51
C THR A 53 -22.20 36.25 -6.04
N PHE A 54 -21.65 35.99 -7.24
CA PHE A 54 -20.62 36.87 -7.83
C PHE A 54 -21.14 37.79 -8.95
N ASN A 55 -22.30 37.50 -9.56
CA ASN A 55 -22.87 38.33 -10.61
C ASN A 55 -23.91 39.34 -10.08
N GLU A 56 -24.36 39.20 -8.82
CA GLU A 56 -25.37 40.08 -8.21
C GLU A 56 -24.86 40.97 -7.06
N SER A 57 -23.55 41.04 -6.81
CA SER A 57 -22.98 42.06 -5.92
C SER A 57 -22.19 43.08 -6.74
N GLY A 58 -22.77 44.26 -6.94
CA GLY A 58 -22.16 45.38 -7.64
C GLY A 58 -20.77 45.71 -7.11
N TRP A 59 -19.74 45.15 -7.75
CA TRP A 59 -18.34 45.41 -7.43
C TRP A 59 -17.89 46.70 -8.09
N ASN A 60 -17.41 47.65 -7.29
CA ASN A 60 -16.58 48.74 -7.81
C ASN A 60 -15.32 48.15 -8.47
N LYS A 61 -14.64 48.90 -9.35
CA LYS A 61 -13.43 48.39 -10.04
C LYS A 61 -12.37 47.83 -9.08
N GLN A 62 -12.36 48.29 -7.83
CA GLN A 62 -11.48 47.80 -6.79
C GLN A 62 -11.83 46.38 -6.33
N GLY A 63 -13.11 46.05 -6.18
CA GLY A 63 -13.55 44.68 -5.94
C GLY A 63 -12.97 43.74 -7.00
N GLN A 64 -13.25 43.98 -8.29
CA GLN A 64 -12.88 43.06 -9.38
C GLN A 64 -11.41 42.63 -9.36
N VAL A 65 -10.51 43.55 -9.07
CA VAL A 65 -9.07 43.28 -8.96
C VAL A 65 -8.76 42.36 -7.77
N VAL A 66 -9.48 42.50 -6.64
CA VAL A 66 -9.31 41.66 -5.45
C VAL A 66 -9.72 40.20 -5.71
N ALA A 67 -10.83 39.90 -6.42
CA ALA A 67 -11.16 38.49 -6.70
C ALA A 67 -10.15 37.84 -7.63
N ILE A 68 -9.73 38.55 -8.68
CA ILE A 68 -8.77 37.99 -9.65
C ILE A 68 -7.44 37.68 -8.93
N THR A 69 -6.95 38.59 -8.09
CA THR A 69 -5.71 38.39 -7.33
C THR A 69 -5.84 37.25 -6.32
N VAL A 70 -6.91 37.18 -5.53
CA VAL A 70 -7.15 36.08 -4.59
C VAL A 70 -7.28 34.74 -5.32
N GLY A 71 -7.94 34.72 -6.48
CA GLY A 71 -8.07 33.53 -7.32
C GLY A 71 -6.72 32.99 -7.79
N ILE A 72 -5.86 33.87 -8.34
CA ILE A 72 -4.51 33.48 -8.81
C ILE A 72 -3.65 32.99 -7.65
N VAL A 73 -3.65 33.71 -6.52
CA VAL A 73 -2.87 33.34 -5.33
C VAL A 73 -3.31 31.98 -4.79
N SER A 74 -4.62 31.73 -4.71
CA SER A 74 -5.17 30.46 -4.22
C SER A 74 -4.76 29.27 -5.11
N VAL A 75 -4.79 29.46 -6.44
CA VAL A 75 -4.33 28.44 -7.40
C VAL A 75 -2.83 28.19 -7.28
N ALA A 76 -2.03 29.26 -7.17
CA ALA A 76 -0.58 29.15 -7.03
C ALA A 76 -0.18 28.41 -5.74
N VAL A 77 -0.85 28.69 -4.62
CA VAL A 77 -0.63 27.98 -3.36
C VAL A 77 -1.09 26.51 -3.46
N GLY A 78 -2.24 26.25 -4.09
CA GLY A 78 -2.78 24.91 -4.28
C GLY A 78 -1.89 23.97 -5.09
N ILE A 79 -1.13 24.50 -6.06
CA ILE A 79 -0.17 23.73 -6.87
C ILE A 79 1.22 23.74 -6.21
N GLY A 80 1.63 24.88 -5.65
CA GLY A 80 2.98 25.06 -5.10
C GLY A 80 3.27 24.19 -3.89
N ILE A 81 2.28 23.97 -3.00
CA ILE A 81 2.46 23.13 -1.81
C ILE A 81 2.77 21.66 -2.21
N PRO A 82 1.95 20.96 -3.02
CA PRO A 82 2.29 19.62 -3.50
C PRO A 82 3.65 19.56 -4.21
N VAL A 83 3.95 20.51 -5.11
CA VAL A 83 5.23 20.54 -5.84
C VAL A 83 6.43 20.69 -4.90
N PHE A 84 6.33 21.52 -3.86
CA PHE A 84 7.38 21.67 -2.85
C PHE A 84 7.60 20.38 -2.07
N TYR A 85 6.53 19.69 -1.66
CA TYR A 85 6.65 18.40 -0.97
C TYR A 85 7.24 17.31 -1.86
N GLU A 86 6.83 17.21 -3.12
CA GLU A 86 7.43 16.29 -4.10
C GLU A 86 8.93 16.57 -4.28
N THR A 87 9.31 17.84 -4.38
CA THR A 87 10.71 18.25 -4.54
C THR A 87 11.56 17.88 -3.32
N GLN A 88 11.04 18.05 -2.10
CA GLN A 88 11.73 17.65 -0.87
C GLN A 88 11.89 16.12 -0.77
N ILE A 89 10.89 15.37 -1.22
CA ILE A 89 10.92 13.90 -1.25
C ILE A 89 11.95 13.40 -2.25
N ASP A 90 11.99 13.99 -3.45
CA ASP A 90 12.95 13.62 -4.51
C ASP A 90 14.39 13.94 -4.11
N ASN A 91 14.62 15.07 -3.45
CA ASN A 91 15.96 15.41 -2.97
C ASN A 91 16.43 14.48 -1.84
N ALA A 92 15.53 14.06 -0.94
CA ALA A 92 15.84 13.00 0.03
C ALA A 92 16.10 11.66 -0.67
N ALA A 93 15.43 11.39 -1.80
CA ALA A 93 15.64 10.20 -2.62
C ALA A 93 16.92 10.25 -3.50
N LYS A 94 17.69 11.35 -3.51
CA LYS A 94 18.95 11.44 -4.27
C LYS A 94 20.21 11.11 -3.47
N ARG A 95 20.11 10.77 -2.19
CA ARG A 95 21.28 10.27 -1.44
C ARG A 95 21.79 8.97 -2.09
N ASP A 96 22.94 9.04 -2.76
CA ASP A 96 23.61 7.86 -3.30
C ASP A 96 23.89 6.89 -2.15
N ASN A 97 23.25 5.73 -2.20
CA ASN A 97 23.42 4.68 -1.20
C ASN A 97 24.32 3.62 -1.81
N THR A 98 25.56 3.56 -1.31
CA THR A 98 26.55 2.56 -1.73
C THR A 98 26.78 1.50 -0.66
N GLN A 99 25.92 1.43 0.36
CA GLN A 99 26.09 0.46 1.44
C GLN A 99 25.86 -0.96 0.90
N PRO A 100 26.83 -1.87 1.06
CA PRO A 100 26.68 -3.23 0.56
C PRO A 100 25.59 -3.95 1.34
N CYS A 101 24.77 -4.74 0.62
CA CYS A 101 23.72 -5.54 1.21
C CYS A 101 24.33 -6.59 2.15
N PHE A 102 24.04 -6.49 3.45
CA PHE A 102 24.62 -7.33 4.49
C PHE A 102 24.52 -8.85 4.20
N PRO A 103 23.36 -9.42 3.82
CA PRO A 103 23.27 -10.85 3.53
C PRO A 103 24.19 -11.34 2.40
N CYS A 104 24.37 -10.57 1.32
CA CYS A 104 25.14 -10.99 0.14
C CYS A 104 26.52 -10.32 0.05
N ASN A 105 26.88 -9.52 1.05
CA ASN A 105 28.10 -8.72 1.09
C ASN A 105 28.36 -7.92 -0.21
N GLY A 106 27.32 -7.31 -0.77
CA GLY A 106 27.44 -6.54 -2.01
C GLY A 106 27.35 -7.32 -3.31
N SER A 107 27.38 -8.65 -3.30
CA SER A 107 27.44 -9.45 -4.53
C SER A 107 26.11 -9.53 -5.30
N GLY A 108 24.98 -9.21 -4.67
CA GLY A 108 23.65 -9.38 -5.26
C GLY A 108 23.19 -10.84 -5.34
N ALA A 109 24.04 -11.80 -4.98
CA ALA A 109 23.74 -13.23 -5.08
C ALA A 109 24.11 -13.99 -3.80
N GLN A 110 23.46 -15.12 -3.59
CA GLN A 110 23.71 -16.05 -2.49
C GLN A 110 24.18 -17.36 -3.08
N ARG A 111 25.20 -17.97 -2.49
CA ARG A 111 25.62 -19.32 -2.88
C ARG A 111 24.45 -20.28 -2.68
N CYS A 112 24.12 -21.06 -3.71
CA CYS A 112 23.05 -22.05 -3.61
C CYS A 112 23.42 -23.07 -2.53
N ARG A 113 22.58 -23.17 -1.49
CA ARG A 113 22.82 -24.07 -0.35
C ARG A 113 22.66 -25.54 -0.70
N PHE A 114 21.87 -25.87 -1.73
CA PHE A 114 21.61 -27.26 -2.12
C PHE A 114 22.79 -27.91 -2.82
N CYS A 115 23.38 -27.24 -3.81
CA CYS A 115 24.56 -27.74 -4.52
C CYS A 115 25.87 -27.17 -3.95
N VAL A 116 25.79 -26.38 -2.88
CA VAL A 116 26.92 -25.66 -2.30
C VAL A 116 27.72 -24.97 -3.41
N GLY A 117 27.07 -24.30 -4.35
CA GLY A 117 27.75 -23.58 -5.43
C GLY A 117 28.24 -24.39 -6.62
N SER A 118 28.13 -25.72 -6.65
CA SER A 118 28.60 -26.52 -7.80
C SER A 118 27.69 -26.45 -9.03
N GLY A 119 26.42 -26.07 -8.84
CA GLY A 119 25.40 -26.13 -9.89
C GLY A 119 24.88 -27.55 -10.17
N SER A 120 25.42 -28.59 -9.53
CA SER A 120 25.01 -29.98 -9.74
C SER A 120 24.77 -30.72 -8.43
N VAL A 121 23.92 -31.74 -8.48
CA VAL A 121 23.65 -32.65 -7.35
C VAL A 121 23.99 -34.07 -7.80
N THR A 122 24.94 -34.69 -7.11
CA THR A 122 25.35 -36.08 -7.29
C THR A 122 24.52 -36.99 -6.39
N VAL A 123 23.86 -37.99 -6.97
CA VAL A 123 23.15 -39.04 -6.24
C VAL A 123 23.86 -40.37 -6.50
N ASP A 124 24.15 -41.10 -5.43
CA ASP A 124 24.72 -42.46 -5.52
C ASP A 124 23.56 -43.45 -5.62
N LEU A 125 23.46 -44.16 -6.75
CA LEU A 125 22.35 -45.09 -7.04
C LEU A 125 22.59 -46.51 -6.48
N GLY A 126 23.78 -46.75 -5.89
CA GLY A 126 24.25 -48.07 -5.46
C GLY A 126 25.13 -48.73 -6.52
N GLY A 127 25.88 -49.79 -6.22
CA GLY A 127 26.69 -50.50 -7.24
C GLY A 127 27.89 -49.72 -7.83
N GLY A 128 28.23 -48.56 -7.31
CA GLY A 128 29.34 -47.71 -7.79
C GLY A 128 28.96 -46.72 -8.89
N GLU A 129 27.70 -46.73 -9.34
CA GLU A 129 27.16 -45.74 -10.26
C GLU A 129 26.74 -44.45 -9.51
N LYS A 130 27.18 -43.32 -10.05
CA LYS A 130 26.83 -41.98 -9.57
C LYS A 130 26.14 -41.23 -10.70
N GLU A 131 24.95 -40.71 -10.43
CA GLU A 131 24.24 -39.86 -11.37
C GLU A 131 24.43 -38.39 -10.99
N VAL A 132 24.87 -37.59 -11.96
CA VAL A 132 25.07 -36.14 -11.78
C VAL A 132 23.94 -35.41 -12.47
N SER A 133 23.08 -34.79 -11.68
CA SER A 133 21.96 -33.99 -12.18
C SER A 133 22.22 -32.50 -12.01
N LYS A 134 21.57 -31.69 -12.84
CA LYS A 134 21.54 -30.23 -12.67
C LYS A 134 20.82 -29.89 -11.38
N CYS A 135 21.38 -29.00 -10.57
CA CYS A 135 20.74 -28.58 -9.32
C CYS A 135 19.46 -27.80 -9.62
N ILE A 136 18.31 -28.41 -9.33
CA ILE A 136 16.99 -27.85 -9.57
C ILE A 136 16.74 -26.54 -8.82
N ASN A 137 17.38 -26.35 -7.67
CA ASN A 137 17.13 -25.18 -6.85
C ASN A 137 17.77 -23.90 -7.41
N CYS A 138 18.85 -24.02 -8.17
CA CYS A 138 19.55 -22.87 -8.76
C CYS A 138 19.66 -22.95 -10.28
N ASP A 139 18.90 -23.85 -10.90
CA ASP A 139 18.96 -24.12 -12.33
C ASP A 139 20.41 -24.20 -12.86
N GLY A 140 21.27 -24.93 -12.15
CA GLY A 140 22.65 -25.15 -12.57
C GLY A 140 23.60 -23.97 -12.41
N VAL A 141 23.12 -22.81 -11.98
CA VAL A 141 23.94 -21.59 -11.85
C VAL A 141 24.90 -21.67 -10.66
N GLY A 142 24.52 -22.39 -9.60
CA GLY A 142 25.30 -22.46 -8.35
C GLY A 142 25.05 -21.29 -7.40
N SER A 143 24.27 -20.29 -7.80
CA SER A 143 23.86 -19.17 -6.95
C SER A 143 22.40 -18.81 -7.16
N LEU A 144 21.82 -18.14 -6.17
CA LEU A 144 20.47 -17.61 -6.16
C LEU A 144 20.55 -16.09 -6.05
N THR A 145 19.66 -15.37 -6.72
CA THR A 145 19.55 -13.92 -6.52
C THR A 145 19.25 -13.62 -5.05
N CYS A 146 20.00 -12.69 -4.46
CA CYS A 146 19.75 -12.28 -3.08
C CYS A 146 18.38 -11.58 -3.01
N THR A 147 17.44 -12.16 -2.27
CA THR A 147 16.08 -11.64 -2.14
C THR A 147 16.02 -10.32 -1.37
N THR A 148 16.99 -10.07 -0.50
CA THR A 148 17.07 -8.84 0.31
C THR A 148 17.36 -7.60 -0.54
N CYS A 149 18.27 -7.71 -1.51
CA CYS A 149 18.61 -6.60 -2.42
C CYS A 149 18.07 -6.79 -3.85
N GLN A 150 17.33 -7.87 -4.10
CA GLN A 150 16.81 -8.23 -5.43
C GLN A 150 17.89 -8.22 -6.53
N GLY A 151 19.10 -8.66 -6.19
CA GLY A 151 20.23 -8.68 -7.14
C GLY A 151 21.06 -7.40 -7.24
N SER A 152 20.65 -6.28 -6.63
CA SER A 152 21.41 -5.01 -6.74
C SER A 152 22.74 -5.02 -5.99
N GLY A 153 22.86 -5.87 -4.96
CA GLY A 153 23.99 -5.83 -4.03
C GLY A 153 23.95 -4.64 -3.06
N ILE A 154 22.97 -3.75 -3.16
CA ILE A 154 22.87 -2.55 -2.33
C ILE A 154 21.82 -2.76 -1.24
N GLN A 155 22.14 -2.31 -0.03
CA GLN A 155 21.25 -2.38 1.14
C GLN A 155 20.01 -1.50 0.89
N PRO A 156 18.77 -1.97 1.16
CA PRO A 156 17.59 -1.12 1.06
C PRO A 156 17.73 0.12 1.95
N ARG A 157 17.34 1.30 1.44
CA ARG A 157 17.56 2.59 2.11
C ARG A 157 16.97 2.71 3.52
N TYR A 158 15.99 1.89 3.89
CA TYR A 158 15.45 1.89 5.26
C TYR A 158 16.45 1.32 6.29
N LEU A 159 17.45 0.56 5.85
CA LEU A 159 18.55 0.05 6.68
C LEU A 159 19.84 0.84 6.48
N ASP A 160 19.83 1.88 5.64
CA ASP A 160 21.02 2.68 5.39
C ASP A 160 21.45 3.39 6.67
N ARG A 161 22.70 3.14 7.10
CA ARG A 161 23.23 3.71 8.32
C ARG A 161 23.58 5.16 8.01
N ARG A 162 22.74 6.10 8.48
CA ARG A 162 23.03 7.53 8.42
C ARG A 162 24.32 7.83 9.20
N GLU A 163 25.42 7.97 8.48
CA GLU A 163 26.59 8.67 8.99
C GLU A 163 26.25 10.17 8.97
N PHE A 164 26.03 10.72 10.17
CA PHE A 164 26.10 12.16 10.35
C PHE A 164 27.59 12.49 10.27
N LYS A 165 28.02 13.11 9.17
CA LYS A 165 29.27 13.88 9.20
C LYS A 165 28.96 15.11 10.05
N ASP A 166 29.61 15.20 11.19
CA ASP A 166 29.67 16.45 11.94
C ASP A 166 30.58 17.39 11.13
N ASP A 167 30.01 18.47 10.59
CA ASP A 167 30.78 19.53 9.94
C ASP A 167 31.38 20.43 11.05
N ASP A 168 32.71 20.50 11.14
CA ASP A 168 33.51 21.43 11.97
C ASP A 168 33.48 22.87 11.43
#